data_AF-A0A392RPF1-F1
#
_entry.id   AF-A0A392RPF1-F1
#
_cell.length_a   1.000
_cell.length_b   1.000
_cell.length_c   1.000
_cell.angle_alpha   90.00
_cell.angle_beta   90.00
_cell.angle_gamma   90.00
#
_symmetry.space_group_name_H-M   'P 1'
#
loop_
_entity.id
_entity.type
_entity.pdbx_description
1 polymer ?
#
loop_
_entity_poly.entity_id
_entity_poly.type
_entity_poly.pdbx_seq_one_letter_code
_entity_poly.pdbx_strand_id
1 'polypeptide(L)'
;MALLDAEMAGFWAKLPLIRKLLLSHPEVEFLWWMDSDAMFTDMAFEVPWERYKDHNFVMHGWNEMIYDEKNWIGLNTGSFLLRNCQWSLDILDAWAPMGPKGKIR
;
A
#
# COMPACT_ATOMS: atom_id res chain seq x y z
N MET A 1 0.80 -19.07 -1.52
CA MET A 1 0.20 -17.73 -1.72
C MET A 1 -0.83 -17.85 -2.82
N ALA A 2 -2.09 -17.46 -2.57
CA ALA A 2 -3.12 -17.48 -3.60
C ALA A 2 -2.90 -16.32 -4.58
N LEU A 3 -2.98 -16.60 -5.89
CA LEU A 3 -2.95 -15.57 -6.93
C LEU A 3 -4.40 -15.21 -7.28
N LEU A 4 -4.86 -14.07 -6.77
CA LEU A 4 -6.25 -13.62 -6.94
C LEU A 4 -6.53 -13.08 -8.35
N ASP A 5 -5.48 -12.65 -9.04
CA ASP A 5 -5.53 -12.13 -10.40
C ASP A 5 -4.27 -12.57 -11.15
N ALA A 6 -4.45 -13.27 -12.28
CA ALA A 6 -3.35 -13.80 -13.07
C ALA A 6 -2.52 -12.70 -13.75
N GLU A 7 -3.12 -11.53 -14.00
CA GLU A 7 -2.46 -10.39 -14.65
C GLU A 7 -1.58 -9.61 -13.68
N MET A 8 -1.99 -9.55 -12.40
CA MET A 8 -1.29 -8.86 -11.31
C MET A 8 -0.42 -9.82 -10.50
N ALA A 9 0.75 -10.16 -11.02
CA ALA A 9 1.65 -11.13 -10.38
C ALA A 9 2.98 -10.52 -9.90
N GLY A 10 3.70 -11.27 -9.07
CA GLY A 10 4.86 -10.75 -8.35
C GLY A 10 4.43 -9.71 -7.31
N PHE A 11 5.18 -8.62 -7.18
CA PHE A 11 4.89 -7.59 -6.17
C PHE A 11 3.57 -6.83 -6.42
N TRP A 12 3.05 -6.86 -7.64
CA TRP A 12 1.75 -6.26 -7.99
C TRP A 12 0.54 -7.02 -7.42
N ALA A 13 0.71 -8.29 -7.02
CA ALA A 13 -0.36 -9.12 -6.46
C ALA A 13 -0.94 -8.54 -5.16
N LYS A 14 -0.22 -7.62 -4.50
CA LYS A 14 -0.71 -6.95 -3.29
C LYS A 14 -1.93 -6.06 -3.56
N LEU A 15 -2.04 -5.43 -4.73
CA LEU A 15 -3.15 -4.53 -5.07
C LEU A 15 -4.53 -5.22 -5.03
N PRO A 16 -4.77 -6.31 -5.80
CA PRO A 16 -6.07 -6.98 -5.77
C PRO A 16 -6.37 -7.61 -4.40
N LEU A 17 -5.34 -8.07 -3.66
CA LEU A 17 -5.50 -8.59 -2.30
C LEU A 17 -5.96 -7.51 -1.33
N ILE A 18 -5.30 -6.34 -1.34
CA ILE A 18 -5.66 -5.20 -0.51
C ILE A 18 -7.11 -4.78 -0.80
N ARG A 19 -7.46 -4.58 -2.08
CA ARG A 19 -8.84 -4.22 -2.47
C ARG A 19 -9.87 -5.22 -1.94
N LYS A 20 -9.59 -6.52 -2.09
CA LYS A 20 -10.47 -7.60 -1.61
C LYS A 20 -10.66 -7.51 -0.09
N LEU A 21 -9.57 -7.28 0.66
CA LEU A 21 -9.62 -7.20 2.12
C LEU A 21 -10.38 -5.95 2.59
N LEU A 22 -10.10 -4.78 2.00
CA LEU A 22 -10.82 -3.54 2.33
C LEU A 22 -12.35 -3.69 2.14
N LEU A 23 -12.77 -4.29 1.02
CA LEU A 23 -14.19 -4.51 0.73
C LEU A 23 -14.83 -5.61 1.58
N SER A 24 -14.07 -6.64 1.96
CA SER A 24 -14.59 -7.77 2.74
C SER A 24 -14.68 -7.48 4.25
N HIS A 25 -13.90 -6.51 4.72
CA HIS A 25 -13.75 -6.16 6.13
C HIS A 25 -14.03 -4.68 6.38
N PRO A 26 -15.30 -4.22 6.27
CA PRO A 26 -15.66 -2.82 6.49
C PRO A 26 -15.40 -2.34 7.93
N GLU A 27 -15.22 -3.26 8.88
CA GLU A 27 -14.87 -2.96 10.28
C GLU A 27 -13.40 -2.52 10.47
N VAL A 28 -12.54 -2.78 9.48
CA VAL A 28 -11.11 -2.45 9.55
C VAL A 28 -10.91 -1.00 9.15
N GLU A 29 -10.40 -0.16 10.06
CA GLU A 29 -10.10 1.25 9.77
C GLU A 29 -8.82 1.40 8.93
N PHE A 30 -7.76 0.66 9.28
CA PHE A 30 -6.48 0.68 8.57
C PHE A 30 -6.03 -0.74 8.22
N LEU A 31 -5.67 -0.92 6.95
CA LEU A 31 -4.91 -2.08 6.51
C LEU A 31 -3.43 -1.73 6.53
N TRP A 32 -2.63 -2.50 7.28
CA TRP A 32 -1.18 -2.41 7.27
C TRP A 32 -0.61 -3.49 6.34
N TRP A 33 -0.10 -3.08 5.19
CA TRP A 33 0.67 -3.98 4.33
C TRP A 33 2.12 -4.04 4.82
N MET A 34 2.67 -5.24 4.95
CA MET A 34 4.06 -5.48 5.29
C MET A 34 4.61 -6.62 4.42
N ASP A 35 5.72 -6.38 3.71
CA ASP A 35 6.38 -7.38 2.87
C ASP A 35 6.98 -8.50 3.73
N SER A 36 7.14 -9.69 3.15
CA SER A 36 7.62 -10.89 3.87
C SER A 36 9.07 -10.80 4.36
N ASP A 37 9.86 -9.89 3.79
CA ASP A 37 11.25 -9.62 4.16
C ASP A 37 11.39 -8.39 5.07
N ALA A 38 10.29 -7.73 5.45
CA ALA A 38 10.26 -6.72 6.51
C ALA A 38 10.05 -7.38 7.87
N MET A 39 10.82 -6.96 8.88
CA MET A 39 10.77 -7.52 10.23
C MET A 39 10.62 -6.43 11.28
N PHE A 40 9.82 -6.69 12.32
CA PHE A 40 9.80 -5.87 13.52
C PHE A 40 11.06 -6.11 14.33
N THR A 41 11.77 -5.02 14.66
CA THR A 41 12.96 -5.03 15.52
C THR A 41 12.78 -4.20 16.79
N ASP A 42 11.75 -3.37 16.85
CA ASP A 42 11.26 -2.71 18.06
C ASP A 42 9.85 -3.23 18.36
N MET A 43 9.73 -4.01 19.45
CA MET A 43 8.48 -4.63 19.88
C MET A 43 7.70 -3.78 20.89
N ALA A 44 8.29 -2.68 21.36
CA ALA A 44 7.65 -1.75 22.29
C ALA A 44 7.05 -0.54 21.58
N PHE A 45 7.51 -0.26 20.36
CA PHE A 45 7.00 0.83 19.55
C PHE A 45 5.53 0.62 19.18
N GLU A 46 4.74 1.67 19.35
CA GLU A 46 3.37 1.76 18.86
C GLU A 46 3.25 2.85 17.79
N VAL A 47 2.50 2.55 16.72
CA VAL A 47 2.23 3.53 15.66
C VAL A 47 1.48 4.72 16.26
N PRO A 48 1.90 5.98 15.99
CA PRO A 48 1.24 7.16 16.54
C PRO A 48 -0.07 7.46 15.80
N TRP A 49 -1.14 6.71 16.07
CA TRP A 49 -2.41 6.74 15.33
C TRP A 49 -3.04 8.13 15.19
N GLU A 50 -3.03 8.92 16.26
CA GLU A 50 -3.56 10.30 16.26
C GLU A 50 -2.88 11.22 15.24
N ARG A 51 -1.60 10.98 14.93
CA ARG A 51 -0.86 11.72 13.90
C ARG A 51 -1.50 11.56 12.52
N TYR A 52 -2.13 10.41 12.27
CA TYR A 52 -2.63 10.01 10.95
C TYR A 52 -4.14 10.09 10.83
N LYS A 53 -4.84 10.67 11.82
CA LYS A 53 -6.31 10.77 11.84
C LYS A 53 -6.90 11.40 10.58
N ASP A 54 -6.21 12.37 9.98
CA ASP A 54 -6.64 13.10 8.77
C ASP A 54 -5.94 12.61 7.49
N HIS A 55 -5.27 11.46 7.53
CA HIS A 55 -4.54 10.89 6.40
C HIS A 55 -5.09 9.49 6.04
N ASN A 56 -5.07 9.17 4.74
CA ASN A 56 -5.55 7.89 4.23
C ASN A 56 -4.43 6.93 3.81
N PHE A 57 -3.23 7.46 3.54
CA PHE A 57 -2.09 6.68 3.09
C PHE A 57 -0.81 7.15 3.78
N VAL A 58 -0.13 6.25 4.48
CA VAL A 58 1.09 6.54 5.25
C VAL A 58 2.19 5.60 4.82
N MET A 59 3.31 6.15 4.36
CA MET A 59 4.49 5.41 3.91
C MET A 59 5.75 6.04 4.52
N HIS A 60 6.80 5.24 4.68
CA HIS A 60 8.13 5.78 4.93
C HIS A 60 8.65 6.46 3.66
N GLY A 61 9.13 7.70 3.79
CA GLY A 61 9.72 8.48 2.69
C GLY A 61 9.93 9.95 3.06
N TRP A 62 10.39 10.73 2.09
CA TRP A 62 10.64 12.17 2.22
C TRP A 62 9.99 12.94 1.08
N ASN A 63 9.41 14.11 1.40
CA ASN A 63 8.66 14.91 0.44
C ASN A 63 9.53 15.38 -0.73
N GLU A 64 10.73 15.89 -0.43
CA GLU A 64 11.63 16.46 -1.44
C GLU A 64 12.07 15.38 -2.44
N MET A 65 12.36 14.18 -1.94
CA MET A 65 12.76 13.05 -2.79
C MET A 65 11.64 12.60 -3.74
N ILE A 66 10.37 12.77 -3.35
CA ILE A 66 9.22 12.35 -4.15
C ILE A 66 8.75 13.46 -5.09
N TYR A 67 8.43 14.62 -4.54
CA TYR A 67 7.77 15.69 -5.30
C TYR A 67 8.77 16.50 -6.14
N ASP A 68 9.97 16.73 -5.63
CA ASP A 68 10.98 17.54 -6.32
C ASP A 68 11.84 16.63 -7.21
N GLU A 69 12.57 15.71 -6.58
CA GLU A 69 13.57 14.86 -7.25
C GLU A 69 12.97 13.74 -8.10
N LYS A 70 11.76 13.27 -7.76
CA LYS A 70 11.10 12.10 -8.37
C LYS A 70 11.99 10.85 -8.28
N ASN A 71 12.66 10.72 -7.14
CA ASN A 71 13.55 9.62 -6.85
C ASN A 71 12.73 8.35 -6.57
N TRP A 72 13.01 7.28 -7.31
CA TRP A 72 12.27 6.01 -7.23
C TRP A 72 12.35 5.33 -5.85
N ILE A 73 13.33 5.69 -5.02
CA ILE A 73 13.48 5.23 -3.63
C ILE A 73 13.13 6.31 -2.59
N GLY A 74 12.52 7.43 -3.01
CA GLY A 74 12.09 8.49 -2.09
C GLY A 74 10.98 8.05 -1.13
N LEU A 75 10.35 6.90 -1.39
CA LEU A 75 9.37 6.23 -0.54
C LEU A 75 9.51 4.72 -0.63
N ASN A 76 8.87 3.99 0.29
CA ASN A 76 8.85 2.53 0.29
C ASN A 76 7.41 1.97 0.37
N THR A 77 7.12 0.96 -0.44
CA THR A 77 5.81 0.29 -0.53
C THR A 77 5.81 -1.13 0.07
N GLY A 78 6.84 -1.46 0.85
CA GLY A 78 6.98 -2.70 1.60
C GLY A 78 6.49 -2.61 3.05
N SER A 79 6.21 -1.42 3.57
CA SER A 79 5.48 -1.23 4.83
C SER A 79 4.69 0.07 4.78
N PHE A 80 3.35 -0.02 4.80
CA PHE A 80 2.48 1.15 4.74
C PHE A 80 1.11 0.94 5.36
N LEU A 81 0.45 2.03 5.76
CA LEU A 81 -0.92 2.04 6.24
C LEU A 81 -1.84 2.62 5.16
N LEU A 82 -2.94 1.93 4.88
CA LEU A 82 -3.97 2.38 3.96
C LEU A 82 -5.33 2.33 4.66
N ARG A 83 -6.02 3.48 4.75
CA ARG A 83 -7.33 3.58 5.40
C ARG A 83 -8.39 2.88 4.57
N ASN A 84 -9.36 2.22 5.21
CA ASN A 84 -10.52 1.67 4.51
C ASN A 84 -11.54 2.75 4.19
N CYS A 85 -11.43 3.35 3.01
CA CYS A 85 -12.32 4.41 2.56
C CYS A 85 -12.38 4.45 1.03
N GLN A 86 -13.33 5.22 0.49
CA GLN A 86 -13.48 5.38 -0.97
C GLN A 86 -12.20 5.88 -1.64
N TRP A 87 -11.53 6.87 -1.04
CA TRP A 87 -10.28 7.41 -1.56
C TRP A 87 -9.21 6.31 -1.77
N SER A 88 -9.17 5.31 -0.90
CA SER A 88 -8.23 4.18 -1.02
C SER A 88 -8.62 3.19 -2.12
N LEU A 89 -9.88 3.09 -2.50
CA LEU A 89 -10.27 2.33 -3.70
C LEU A 89 -9.81 3.08 -4.95
N ASP A 90 -9.97 4.40 -4.96
CA ASP A 90 -9.58 5.25 -6.09
C ASP A 90 -8.06 5.25 -6.31
N ILE A 91 -7.25 5.29 -5.23
CA ILE A 91 -5.78 5.22 -5.36
C ILE A 91 -5.32 3.84 -5.88
N LEU A 92 -6.01 2.76 -5.52
CA LEU A 92 -5.70 1.41 -6.04
C LEU A 92 -5.99 1.32 -7.54
N ASP A 93 -7.10 1.92 -7.99
CA ASP A 93 -7.44 2.00 -9.42
C ASP A 93 -6.43 2.86 -10.19
N ALA A 94 -5.90 3.94 -9.59
CA ALA A 94 -4.87 4.78 -10.20
C ALA A 94 -3.48 4.11 -10.22
N TRP A 95 -3.17 3.22 -9.28
CA TRP A 95 -1.88 2.55 -9.16
C TRP A 95 -1.78 1.28 -10.01
N ALA A 96 -2.87 0.53 -10.14
CA ALA A 96 -2.93 -0.73 -10.90
C ALA A 96 -2.50 -0.68 -12.38
N PRO A 97 -2.65 0.41 -13.17
CA PRO A 97 -2.45 0.36 -14.61
C PRO A 97 -1.05 -0.04 -15.06
N MET A 98 -0.02 0.15 -14.22
CA MET A 98 1.36 -0.25 -14.53
C MET A 98 1.69 -1.70 -14.13
N GLY A 99 0.72 -2.44 -13.58
CA GLY A 99 0.90 -3.78 -13.02
C GLY A 99 0.71 -4.98 -13.96
N PRO A 100 -0.20 -4.97 -14.96
CA PRO A 100 -0.44 -6.14 -15.81
C PRO A 100 0.82 -6.65 -16.51
N LYS A 101 1.05 -7.96 -16.43
CA LYS A 101 2.19 -8.61 -17.10
C LYS A 101 2.06 -8.55 -18.63
N GLY A 102 3.12 -8.11 -19.30
CA GLY A 102 3.20 -8.08 -20.77
C GLY A 102 3.01 -6.67 -21.33
N LYS A 103 2.53 -6.56 -22.58
CA LYS A 103 2.23 -5.25 -23.16
C LYS A 103 0.93 -4.71 -22.56
N ILE A 104 1.07 -3.74 -21.67
CA ILE A 104 -0.01 -2.90 -21.16
C ILE A 104 -0.49 -2.05 -22.36
N ARG A 105 -1.76 -2.22 -22.77
CA ARG A 105 -2.35 -1.52 -23.92
C ARG A 105 -3.02 -0.22 -23.51
#